data_AF-X1KWD1-F1
#
_entry.id   AF-X1KWD1-F1
#
_cell.length_a   1.000
_cell.length_b   1.000
_cell.length_c   1.000
_cell.angle_alpha   90.00
_cell.angle_beta   90.00
_cell.angle_gamma   90.00
#
_symmetry.space_group_name_H-M   'P 1'
#
loop_
_entity.id
_entity.type
_entity.pdbx_description
1 polymer ?
#
loop_
_entity_poly.entity_id
_entity_poly.type
_entity_poly.pdbx_seq_one_letter_code
_entity_poly.pdbx_strand_id
1 'polypeptide(L)'
;MIVALVGWVSAMAIGLGDIDFAANDWFYPCFLVVWDIISFTRERGIYFGVRGSAAASLALYCLGITDVDPLEYGLVFERFLNVERRELPDIDIDFQDDRRDEVLAYVNQKYGSDHVAQIITFGTMGARAAIRDTGRALGMPYGQVDRVARLIPLELTITLDRALEQS
;
A
#
# COMPACT_ATOMS: atom_id res chain seq x y z
N MET A 1 -4.93 -2.98 4.27
CA MET A 1 -5.06 -1.51 4.18
C MET A 1 -3.65 -0.98 4.24
N ILE A 2 -3.08 -0.67 3.08
CA ILE A 2 -1.70 -0.18 2.94
C ILE A 2 -1.69 1.24 3.50
N VAL A 3 -0.82 1.52 4.45
CA VAL A 3 -0.61 2.89 4.90
C VAL A 3 0.27 3.55 3.84
N ALA A 4 -0.35 4.12 2.81
CA ALA A 4 0.32 4.97 1.83
C ALA A 4 0.67 6.31 2.53
N LEU A 5 1.65 6.27 3.43
CA LEU A 5 2.17 7.43 4.15
C LEU A 5 2.81 8.46 3.20
N VAL A 6 3.17 8.05 1.98
CA VAL A 6 4.03 8.83 1.10
C VAL A 6 3.26 9.78 0.18
N GLY A 7 2.03 9.45 -0.20
CA GLY A 7 1.22 10.30 -1.08
C GLY A 7 0.77 11.62 -0.43
N TRP A 8 0.58 11.64 0.90
CA TRP A 8 -0.01 12.78 1.61
C TRP A 8 0.98 13.76 2.21
N VAL A 9 2.22 13.34 2.54
CA VAL A 9 3.28 14.28 2.93
C VAL A 9 3.54 15.30 1.81
N SER A 10 3.38 14.88 0.54
CA SER A 10 3.39 15.80 -0.61
C SER A 10 2.22 16.78 -0.64
N ALA A 11 1.01 16.37 -0.24
CA ALA A 11 -0.16 17.25 -0.21
C ALA A 11 -0.07 18.30 0.92
N MET A 12 0.56 17.95 2.03
CA MET A 12 0.77 18.85 3.17
C MET A 12 1.81 19.95 2.85
N ALA A 13 2.77 19.67 1.96
CA ALA A 13 3.72 20.67 1.45
C ALA A 13 3.07 21.68 0.49
N ILE A 14 1.98 21.31 -0.21
CA ILE A 14 1.26 22.19 -1.15
C ILE A 14 0.47 23.30 -0.41
N GLY A 15 0.22 23.15 0.90
CA GLY A 15 -0.44 24.16 1.74
C GLY A 15 0.46 25.30 2.23
N LEU A 16 1.78 25.21 2.02
CA LEU A 16 2.73 26.28 2.31
C LEU A 16 3.08 26.96 0.99
N GLY A 17 2.44 28.10 0.73
CA GLY A 17 2.70 28.91 -0.46
C GLY A 17 4.18 29.28 -0.62
N ASP A 18 4.58 29.37 -1.89
CA ASP A 18 5.79 30.04 -2.38
C ASP A 18 7.16 29.36 -2.16
N ILE A 19 7.30 28.07 -2.46
CA ILE A 19 8.63 27.48 -2.71
C ILE A 19 8.60 26.60 -3.97
N ASP A 20 9.40 26.99 -4.96
CA ASP A 20 9.70 26.19 -6.15
C ASP A 20 10.43 24.90 -5.71
N PHE A 21 9.67 23.83 -5.44
CA PHE A 21 10.21 22.56 -4.96
C PHE A 21 10.94 21.83 -6.09
N ALA A 22 12.26 22.00 -6.16
CA ALA A 22 13.12 21.12 -6.93
C ALA A 22 13.00 19.69 -6.38
N ALA A 23 13.09 18.68 -7.26
CA ALA A 23 12.82 17.27 -6.95
C ALA A 23 13.65 16.63 -5.80
N ASN A 24 14.59 17.37 -5.20
CA ASN A 24 15.44 16.90 -4.09
C ASN A 24 14.94 17.33 -2.69
N ASP A 25 14.09 18.35 -2.58
CA ASP A 25 13.80 18.96 -1.27
C ASP A 25 12.77 18.17 -0.43
N TRP A 26 11.89 17.40 -1.07
CA TRP A 26 10.88 16.58 -0.38
C TRP A 26 11.39 15.18 0.03
N PHE A 27 12.57 14.77 -0.48
CA PHE A 27 13.13 13.44 -0.23
C PHE A 27 13.54 13.25 1.24
N TYR A 28 14.21 14.24 1.83
CA TYR A 28 14.70 14.17 3.20
C TYR A 28 13.57 14.13 4.25
N PRO A 29 12.54 15.00 4.18
CA PRO A 29 11.42 14.94 5.13
C PRO A 29 10.67 13.61 5.08
N CYS A 30 10.46 13.04 3.90
CA CYS A 30 9.80 11.74 3.75
C CYS A 30 10.57 10.62 4.46
N PHE A 31 11.89 10.57 4.26
CA PHE A 31 12.76 9.59 4.91
C PHE A 31 12.72 9.69 6.43
N LEU A 32 12.66 10.91 6.98
CA LEU A 32 12.62 11.14 8.42
C LEU A 32 11.28 10.71 9.04
N VAL A 33 10.15 11.01 8.38
CA VAL A 33 8.83 10.56 8.85
C VAL A 33 8.75 9.03 8.83
N VAL A 34 9.25 8.40 7.76
CA VAL A 34 9.29 6.94 7.66
C VAL A 34 10.20 6.34 8.73
N TRP A 35 11.43 6.85 8.85
CA TRP A 35 12.39 6.43 9.86
C TRP A 35 11.81 6.51 11.27
N ASP A 36 11.09 7.58 11.57
CA ASP A 36 10.46 7.78 12.87
C ASP A 36 9.42 6.70 13.19
N ILE A 37 8.53 6.41 12.24
CA ILE A 37 7.50 5.39 12.41
C ILE A 37 8.14 4.00 12.55
N ILE A 38 9.17 3.71 11.76
CA ILE A 38 9.91 2.44 11.87
C ILE A 38 10.68 2.34 13.19
N SER A 39 11.25 3.44 13.68
CA SER A 39 11.94 3.45 14.97
C SER A 39 10.97 3.10 16.10
N PHE A 40 9.78 3.70 16.09
CA PHE A 40 8.71 3.36 17.03
C PHE A 40 8.31 1.87 16.95
N THR A 41 8.10 1.32 15.75
CA THR A 41 7.72 -0.10 15.60
C THR A 41 8.81 -1.03 16.11
N ARG A 42 10.08 -0.75 15.83
CA ARG A 42 11.23 -1.52 16.31
C ARG A 42 11.32 -1.50 17.84
N GLU A 43 11.21 -0.32 18.46
CA GLU A 43 11.22 -0.19 19.92
C GLU A 43 10.08 -0.95 20.61
N ARG A 44 8.93 -1.06 19.94
CA ARG A 44 7.73 -1.79 20.44
C ARG A 44 7.66 -3.25 19.99
N GLY A 45 8.65 -3.74 19.24
CA GLY A 45 8.65 -5.08 18.67
C GLY A 45 7.44 -5.36 17.76
N ILE A 46 6.94 -4.34 17.05
CA ILE A 46 5.89 -4.48 16.04
C ILE A 46 6.56 -4.85 14.72
N TYR A 47 6.15 -5.98 14.12
CA TYR A 47 6.69 -6.36 12.82
C TYR A 47 6.21 -5.40 11.73
N PHE A 48 7.08 -5.15 10.76
CA PHE A 48 6.78 -4.38 9.56
C PHE A 48 7.50 -4.99 8.36
N GLY A 49 7.06 -4.64 7.15
CA GLY A 49 7.70 -5.08 5.91
C GLY A 49 7.76 -3.95 4.90
N VAL A 50 8.92 -3.80 4.26
CA VAL A 50 9.12 -2.88 3.14
C VAL A 50 8.82 -3.60 1.83
N ARG A 51 8.07 -2.96 0.93
CA ARG A 51 7.76 -3.47 -0.40
C ARG A 51 8.35 -2.62 -1.51
N GLY A 52 8.24 -3.17 -2.71
CA GLY A 52 8.54 -2.46 -3.94
C GLY A 52 10.01 -2.11 -4.06
N SER A 53 10.27 -0.99 -4.72
CA SER A 53 11.62 -0.57 -5.07
C SER A 53 12.41 0.01 -3.89
N ALA A 54 11.77 0.34 -2.78
CA ALA A 54 12.43 0.91 -1.60
C ALA A 54 13.58 0.02 -1.06
N ALA A 55 13.49 -1.30 -1.23
CA ALA A 55 14.58 -2.22 -0.87
C ALA A 55 15.90 -1.97 -1.61
N ALA A 56 15.87 -1.29 -2.76
CA ALA A 56 17.08 -0.94 -3.53
C ALA A 56 17.85 0.28 -2.95
N SER A 57 17.34 0.90 -1.89
CA SER A 57 17.96 2.09 -1.29
C SER A 57 18.93 1.75 -0.17
N LEU A 58 20.22 2.00 -0.41
CA LEU A 58 21.26 1.84 0.62
C LEU A 58 21.02 2.77 1.83
N ALA A 59 20.45 3.96 1.60
CA ALA A 59 20.10 4.88 2.67
C ALA A 59 19.01 4.30 3.58
N LEU A 60 17.97 3.66 3.00
CA LEU A 60 16.93 3.00 3.79
C LEU A 60 17.47 1.79 4.56
N TYR A 61 18.44 1.06 3.98
CA TYR A 61 19.14 -0.02 4.67
C TYR A 61 19.94 0.50 5.87
N CYS A 62 20.74 1.56 5.69
CA CYS A 62 21.50 2.19 6.77
C CYS A 62 20.63 2.77 7.89
N LEU A 63 19.42 3.22 7.57
CA LEU A 63 18.44 3.72 8.54
C LEU A 63 17.68 2.59 9.27
N GLY A 64 17.91 1.33 8.91
CA GLY A 64 17.18 0.19 9.47
C GLY A 64 15.71 0.13 9.05
N ILE A 65 15.37 0.83 7.96
CA ILE A 65 14.02 0.81 7.35
C ILE A 65 13.85 -0.45 6.52
N THR A 66 14.90 -0.94 5.86
CA THR A 66 14.92 -2.26 5.20
C THR A 66 16.07 -3.09 5.75
N ASP A 67 15.85 -4.40 5.88
CA ASP A 67 16.90 -5.35 6.27
C ASP A 67 17.60 -5.99 5.05
N VAL A 68 17.25 -5.56 3.83
CA VAL A 68 17.87 -6.04 2.58
C VAL A 68 19.06 -5.16 2.21
N ASP A 69 20.26 -5.74 2.14
CA ASP A 69 21.46 -5.05 1.61
C ASP A 69 21.39 -4.96 0.07
N PRO A 70 21.17 -3.78 -0.52
CA PRO A 70 21.04 -3.66 -1.96
C PRO A 70 22.34 -3.98 -2.71
N LEU A 71 23.51 -3.84 -2.08
CA LEU A 71 24.79 -4.14 -2.70
C LEU A 71 25.02 -5.65 -2.80
N GLU A 72 24.62 -6.41 -1.77
CA GLU A 72 24.70 -7.88 -1.77
C GLU A 72 23.84 -8.50 -2.88
N TYR A 73 22.62 -7.97 -3.06
CA TYR A 73 21.66 -8.49 -4.04
C TYR A 73 21.72 -7.79 -5.40
N GLY A 74 22.64 -6.85 -5.62
CA GLY A 74 22.78 -6.12 -6.87
C GLY A 74 21.53 -5.32 -7.27
N LEU A 75 20.81 -4.78 -6.29
CA LEU A 75 19.60 -3.98 -6.51
C LEU A 75 19.99 -2.59 -7.00
N VAL A 76 19.29 -2.11 -8.04
CA VAL A 76 19.61 -0.86 -8.73
C VAL A 76 18.79 0.28 -8.13
N PHE A 77 19.46 1.29 -7.56
CA PHE A 77 18.84 2.43 -6.87
C PHE A 77 17.87 3.22 -7.77
N GLU A 78 18.19 3.34 -9.06
CA GLU A 78 17.39 4.05 -10.05
C GLU A 78 16.01 3.43 -10.26
N ARG A 79 15.80 2.19 -9.79
CA ARG A 79 14.46 1.57 -9.76
C ARG A 79 13.56 2.19 -8.69
N PHE A 80 14.16 2.70 -7.61
CA PHE A 80 13.50 3.37 -6.50
C PHE A 80 13.30 4.86 -6.76
N LEU A 81 14.36 5.55 -7.18
CA LEU A 81 14.30 6.98 -7.49
C LEU A 81 15.03 7.24 -8.80
N ASN A 82 14.28 7.62 -9.83
CA ASN A 82 14.84 8.05 -11.11
C ASN A 82 14.64 9.55 -11.30
N VAL A 83 15.75 10.30 -11.25
CA VAL A 83 15.76 11.76 -11.39
C VAL A 83 15.18 12.23 -12.73
N GLU A 84 15.31 11.43 -13.79
CA GLU A 84 14.78 11.76 -15.12
C GLU A 84 13.26 11.60 -15.20
N ARG A 85 12.67 10.71 -14.39
CA ARG A 85 11.22 10.42 -14.42
C ARG A 85 10.37 11.44 -13.66
N ARG A 86 10.99 12.29 -12.82
CA ARG A 86 10.28 13.23 -11.92
C ARG A 86 9.12 12.57 -11.14
N GLU A 87 9.24 11.26 -10.88
CA GLU A 87 8.28 10.50 -10.10
C GLU A 87 8.62 10.63 -8.61
N LEU A 88 7.60 10.74 -7.77
CA LEU A 88 7.78 10.65 -6.33
C LEU A 88 8.15 9.18 -5.98
N PRO A 89 9.21 8.95 -5.21
CA PRO A 89 9.59 7.63 -4.73
C PRO A 89 8.54 7.20 -3.72
N ASP A 90 8.07 5.98 -3.88
CA ASP A 90 7.13 5.39 -2.95
C ASP A 90 7.87 4.45 -2.00
N ILE A 91 7.65 4.64 -0.70
CA ILE A 91 8.18 3.80 0.37
C ILE A 91 7.01 3.04 0.96
N ASP A 92 6.67 1.94 0.31
CA ASP A 92 5.58 1.06 0.72
C ASP A 92 5.95 0.28 1.98
N ILE A 93 5.30 0.60 3.10
CA ILE A 93 5.49 -0.09 4.37
C ILE A 93 4.15 -0.65 4.84
N ASP A 94 4.17 -1.95 5.14
CA ASP A 94 3.09 -2.62 5.85
C ASP A 94 3.49 -2.87 7.30
N PHE A 95 2.50 -2.82 8.18
CA PHE A 95 2.64 -3.16 9.60
C PHE A 95 1.90 -4.44 9.95
N GLN A 96 2.32 -5.09 11.02
CA GLN A 96 1.64 -6.23 11.62
C GLN A 96 0.14 -5.95 11.83
N ASP A 97 -0.73 -6.79 11.29
CA ASP A 97 -2.17 -6.49 11.15
C ASP A 97 -2.89 -6.31 12.50
N ASP A 98 -2.61 -7.16 13.48
CA ASP A 98 -3.22 -7.15 14.82
C ASP A 98 -2.64 -6.06 15.74
N ARG A 99 -1.56 -5.39 15.33
CA ARG A 99 -0.91 -4.30 16.09
C ARG A 99 -0.90 -2.96 15.34
N ARG A 100 -1.56 -2.86 14.19
CA ARG A 100 -1.60 -1.63 13.38
C ARG A 100 -2.20 -0.43 14.12
N ASP A 101 -3.13 -0.68 15.05
CA ASP A 101 -3.80 0.38 15.80
C ASP A 101 -2.85 1.08 16.77
N GLU A 102 -1.79 0.40 17.25
CA GLU A 102 -0.73 1.03 18.05
C GLU A 102 0.07 2.04 17.23
N VAL A 103 0.39 1.67 15.97
CA VAL A 103 1.08 2.56 15.03
C VAL A 103 0.18 3.74 14.67
N LEU A 104 -1.10 3.49 14.41
CA LEU A 104 -2.09 4.53 14.14
C LEU A 104 -2.22 5.51 15.32
N ALA A 105 -2.27 5.01 16.55
CA ALA A 105 -2.33 5.85 17.75
C ALA A 105 -1.06 6.72 17.90
N TYR A 106 0.12 6.14 17.65
CA TYR A 106 1.38 6.86 17.67
C TYR A 106 1.40 8.01 16.66
N VAL A 107 1.07 7.73 15.39
CA VAL A 107 1.09 8.77 14.35
C VAL A 107 0.05 9.85 14.62
N ASN A 108 -1.15 9.50 15.11
CA ASN A 108 -2.15 10.51 15.50
C ASN A 108 -1.66 11.40 16.64
N GLN A 109 -1.03 10.81 17.67
CA GLN A 109 -0.49 11.56 18.80
C GLN A 109 0.64 12.50 18.37
N LYS A 110 1.51 12.02 17.46
CA LYS A 110 2.72 12.74 17.06
C LYS A 110 2.48 13.81 16.00
N TYR A 111 1.67 13.48 14.99
CA TYR A 111 1.47 14.32 13.82
C TYR A 111 0.13 15.06 13.84
N GLY A 112 -0.75 14.79 14.81
CA GLY A 112 -2.07 15.42 14.92
C GLY A 112 -3.15 14.60 14.21
N SER A 113 -4.29 14.42 14.89
CA SER A 113 -5.41 13.61 14.36
C SER A 113 -6.11 14.21 13.15
N ASP A 114 -5.94 15.52 12.93
CA ASP A 114 -6.43 16.26 11.77
C ASP A 114 -5.48 16.21 10.56
N HIS A 115 -4.30 15.60 10.74
CA HIS A 115 -3.28 15.42 9.70
C HIS A 115 -3.06 13.95 9.33
N VAL A 116 -3.79 13.03 9.95
CA VAL A 116 -3.72 11.59 9.69
C VAL A 116 -5.08 11.08 9.21
N ALA A 117 -5.08 10.34 8.11
CA ALA A 117 -6.28 9.74 7.55
C ALA A 117 -6.06 8.27 7.16
N GLN A 118 -7.13 7.49 7.19
CA GLN A 118 -7.14 6.13 6.66
C GLN A 118 -7.69 6.12 5.24
N ILE A 119 -7.14 5.25 4.41
CA ILE A 119 -7.55 5.09 3.01
C ILE A 119 -8.51 3.90 2.92
N ILE A 120 -9.70 4.15 2.36
CA ILE A 120 -10.71 3.12 2.14
C ILE A 120 -10.38 2.24 0.93
N THR A 121 -10.86 1.00 0.96
CA THR A 121 -10.86 0.11 -0.21
C THR A 121 -12.28 -0.13 -0.69
N PHE A 122 -12.47 -0.24 -2.00
CA PHE A 122 -13.78 -0.56 -2.59
C PHE A 122 -13.95 -2.07 -2.77
N GLY A 123 -15.03 -2.62 -2.22
CA GLY A 123 -15.48 -3.95 -2.58
C GLY A 123 -16.18 -3.92 -3.93
N THR A 124 -15.67 -4.70 -4.90
CA THR A 124 -16.30 -4.87 -6.21
C THR A 124 -16.99 -6.23 -6.31
N MET A 125 -18.00 -6.34 -7.17
CA MET A 125 -18.66 -7.61 -7.44
C MET A 125 -17.81 -8.46 -8.38
N GLY A 126 -16.96 -9.33 -7.82
CA GLY A 126 -16.26 -10.35 -8.61
C GLY A 126 -17.24 -11.32 -9.27
N ALA A 127 -16.82 -12.03 -10.33
CA ALA A 127 -17.71 -12.86 -11.17
C ALA A 127 -18.65 -13.80 -10.37
N ARG A 128 -18.11 -14.53 -9.38
CA ARG A 128 -18.91 -15.41 -8.51
C ARG A 128 -19.92 -14.65 -7.64
N ALA A 129 -19.52 -13.49 -7.11
CA ALA A 129 -20.38 -12.65 -6.29
C ALA A 129 -21.52 -12.07 -7.14
N ALA A 130 -21.19 -11.56 -8.34
CA ALA A 130 -22.17 -11.08 -9.32
C ALA A 130 -23.25 -12.12 -9.62
N ILE A 131 -22.85 -13.37 -9.95
CA ILE A 131 -23.82 -14.46 -10.22
C ILE A 131 -24.71 -14.73 -9.00
N ARG A 132 -24.11 -14.84 -7.81
CA ARG A 132 -24.85 -15.14 -6.56
C ARG A 132 -25.85 -14.06 -6.22
N ASP A 133 -25.45 -12.79 -6.33
CA ASP A 133 -26.28 -11.66 -5.99
C ASP A 133 -27.39 -11.43 -7.03
N THR A 134 -27.12 -11.61 -8.33
CA THR A 134 -28.15 -11.57 -9.37
C THR A 134 -29.17 -12.69 -9.20
N GLY A 135 -28.72 -13.93 -8.93
CA GLY A 135 -29.62 -15.05 -8.68
C GLY A 135 -30.51 -14.83 -7.45
N ARG A 136 -29.97 -14.24 -6.38
CA ARG A 136 -30.75 -13.82 -5.21
C ARG A 136 -31.80 -12.75 -5.58
N ALA A 137 -31.44 -11.75 -6.37
CA ALA A 137 -32.36 -10.71 -6.82
C ALA A 137 -33.50 -11.26 -7.69
N LEU A 138 -33.25 -12.34 -8.44
CA LEU A 138 -34.25 -13.05 -9.25
C LEU A 138 -35.11 -14.05 -8.46
N GLY A 139 -34.91 -14.17 -7.14
CA GLY A 139 -35.67 -15.10 -6.29
C GLY A 139 -35.31 -16.57 -6.50
N MET A 140 -34.15 -16.87 -7.08
CA MET A 140 -33.72 -18.25 -7.33
C MET A 140 -33.21 -18.93 -6.04
N PRO A 141 -33.42 -20.25 -5.86
CA PRO A 141 -32.86 -20.97 -4.73
C PRO A 141 -31.33 -20.93 -4.71
N TYR A 142 -30.73 -20.65 -3.55
CA TYR A 142 -29.28 -20.53 -3.38
C TYR A 142 -28.50 -21.71 -3.96
N GLY A 143 -28.96 -22.95 -3.72
CA GLY A 143 -28.28 -24.15 -4.21
C GLY A 143 -28.20 -24.26 -5.74
N GLN A 144 -29.17 -23.69 -6.46
CA GLN A 144 -29.15 -23.65 -7.92
C GLN A 144 -28.12 -22.62 -8.41
N VAL A 145 -28.13 -21.43 -7.82
CA VAL A 145 -27.21 -20.33 -8.19
C VAL A 145 -25.77 -20.66 -7.82
N ASP A 146 -25.54 -21.26 -6.65
CA ASP A 146 -24.20 -21.64 -6.19
C ASP A 146 -23.58 -22.74 -7.07
N ARG A 147 -24.39 -23.65 -7.63
CA ARG A 147 -23.91 -24.65 -8.61
C ARG A 147 -23.30 -23.97 -9.83
N VAL A 148 -23.92 -22.91 -10.35
CA VAL A 148 -23.39 -22.13 -11.48
C VAL A 148 -22.16 -21.32 -11.05
N ALA A 149 -22.23 -20.63 -9.91
CA ALA A 149 -21.11 -19.82 -9.42
C ALA A 149 -19.82 -20.64 -9.19
N ARG A 150 -19.95 -21.92 -8.82
CA ARG A 150 -18.80 -22.84 -8.65
C ARG A 150 -18.14 -23.25 -9.96
N LEU A 151 -18.82 -23.09 -11.10
CA LEU A 151 -18.22 -23.37 -12.43
C LEU A 151 -17.21 -22.29 -12.82
N ILE A 152 -17.29 -21.08 -12.25
CA ILE A 152 -16.33 -20.02 -12.51
C ILE A 152 -14.95 -20.44 -11.99
N PRO A 153 -13.89 -20.46 -12.84
CA PRO A 153 -12.53 -20.81 -12.44
C PRO A 153 -12.01 -19.98 -11.25
N LEU A 154 -11.09 -20.56 -10.47
CA LEU A 154 -10.44 -19.88 -9.35
C LEU A 154 -9.22 -19.09 -9.86
N GLU A 155 -9.48 -18.02 -10.60
CA GLU A 155 -8.46 -17.10 -11.12
C GLU A 155 -8.68 -15.69 -10.53
N LEU A 156 -7.59 -15.02 -10.14
CA LEU A 156 -7.65 -13.64 -9.67
C LEU A 156 -8.18 -12.73 -10.77
N THR A 157 -9.10 -11.83 -10.44
CA THR A 157 -9.69 -10.85 -11.38
C THR A 157 -10.44 -11.45 -12.58
N ILE A 158 -10.89 -12.71 -12.50
CA ILE A 158 -11.65 -13.35 -13.57
C ILE A 158 -12.95 -12.59 -13.91
N THR A 159 -13.22 -12.45 -15.21
CA THR A 159 -14.47 -11.91 -15.76
C THR A 159 -15.38 -13.04 -16.23
N LEU A 160 -16.67 -12.75 -16.43
CA LEU A 160 -17.62 -13.74 -16.95
C LEU A 160 -17.25 -14.18 -18.37
N ASP A 161 -16.84 -13.25 -19.24
CA ASP A 161 -16.43 -13.57 -20.62
C ASP A 161 -15.24 -14.53 -20.63
N ARG A 162 -14.21 -14.29 -19.81
CA ARG A 162 -13.05 -15.18 -19.69
C ARG A 162 -13.43 -16.55 -19.11
N ALA A 163 -14.37 -16.59 -18.16
CA ALA A 163 -14.84 -17.86 -17.63
C ALA A 163 -15.57 -18.71 -18.68
N LEU A 164 -16.29 -18.07 -19.61
CA LEU A 164 -16.97 -18.74 -20.72
C LEU A 164 -16.00 -19.26 -21.77
N GLU A 165 -14.93 -18.53 -22.09
CA GLU A 165 -13.90 -18.98 -23.03
C GLU A 165 -13.15 -20.23 -22.55
N GLN A 166 -13.10 -20.46 -21.23
CA GLN A 166 -12.42 -21.60 -20.60
C GLN A 166 -13.33 -22.81 -20.36
N SER A 167 -14.62 -22.72 -20.72
CA SER A 167 -15.64 -23.78 -20.51
C SER A 167 -15.91 -24.58 -21.79
#